data_AF-A0A7C8LP97-F1
#
_entry.id   AF-A0A7C8LP97-F1
#
_cell.length_a   1.000
_cell.length_b   1.000
_cell.length_c   1.000
_cell.angle_alpha   90.00
_cell.angle_beta   90.00
_cell.angle_gamma   90.00
#
_symmetry.space_group_name_H-M   'P 1'
#
loop_
_entity.id
_entity.type
_entity.pdbx_description
1 polymer ?
#
loop_
_entity_poly.entity_id
_entity_poly.type
_entity_poly.pdbx_seq_one_letter_code
_entity_poly.pdbx_strand_id
1 'polypeptide(L)'
;MVLFKKWIKNEKGFALTFVLLVLVVVSILGLAIIGMTTSAFKMTRIHSDSESAYYIAEGGVNYTIDWIRTKVNDLYDRVRSADEFFANLESNMNKPIILDTFESNFGRTPEAMITITGSRRSGEDSADYTITSRGRIGNSTRTVKSVITVNWTENGFAYMKDIFLYGSKLKFTGSSINGEEGTIIFDSINLDNNPSLKVSNLYFNASVTLDHSSGDIGNRNKPGKIYINGDLNFLSGAVRDIFGDVYVNGNLKLAGARLYGNVYVNGDVELDWTPQIHENIYYTGILKAPEYFSRDLLDKCIKVDELPDFEIPLLDFELREDAWYAAHGYTVQDNVSEENIPDHARILANHYYSDSSQSPSGNIIIISKGDIVIKGWRHITGVLIAPNGSVFLEGGSFTGIILSKGGVITERGGWDLNMKQLSDFFTEDTLPVTVSKHREIDAGGEETDTNEQNRVIIKSPVQEK
;
A
#
# COMPACT_ATOMS: atom_id res chain seq x y z
N MET A 1 63.61 4.28 105.08
CA MET A 1 62.95 4.19 103.76
C MET A 1 62.68 5.61 103.29
N VAL A 2 63.69 6.27 102.72
CA VAL A 2 63.70 7.72 102.47
C VAL A 2 64.07 7.97 101.01
N LEU A 3 63.12 8.56 100.28
CA LEU A 3 63.27 9.53 99.20
C LEU A 3 64.38 9.29 98.15
N PHE A 4 64.02 8.66 97.02
CA PHE A 4 64.63 8.96 95.72
C PHE A 4 63.74 9.96 94.97
N LYS A 5 64.03 11.24 95.19
CA LYS A 5 63.42 12.39 94.52
C LYS A 5 64.32 12.83 93.36
N LYS A 6 63.70 13.14 92.21
CA LYS A 6 64.30 13.63 90.94
C LYS A 6 65.11 12.51 90.26
N TRP A 7 64.91 12.16 88.99
CA TRP A 7 65.11 12.98 87.79
C TRP A 7 64.15 12.53 86.66
N ILE A 8 62.99 13.18 86.53
CA ILE A 8 62.34 13.31 85.21
C ILE A 8 63.03 14.52 84.57
N LYS A 9 63.94 14.28 83.63
CA LYS A 9 64.49 15.35 82.79
C LYS A 9 63.35 15.91 81.95
N ASN A 10 63.20 17.22 82.05
CA ASN A 10 62.14 18.01 81.48
C ASN A 10 62.40 18.22 79.97
N GLU A 11 62.16 17.20 79.14
CA GLU A 11 62.20 17.25 77.66
C GLU A 11 61.03 18.09 77.07
N LYS A 12 60.64 19.18 77.74
CA LYS A 12 59.49 20.03 77.35
C LYS A 12 59.76 20.88 76.11
N GLY A 13 61.02 21.02 75.68
CA GLY A 13 61.39 21.78 74.49
C GLY A 13 61.24 20.99 73.19
N PHE A 14 61.59 19.69 73.17
CA PHE A 14 61.59 18.86 71.96
C PHE A 14 60.19 18.33 71.58
N ALA A 15 59.31 18.12 72.58
CA ALA A 15 57.94 17.66 72.34
C ALA A 15 57.15 18.60 71.42
N LEU A 16 57.32 19.91 71.57
CA LEU A 16 56.65 20.90 70.72
C LEU A 16 57.14 20.79 69.26
N THR A 17 58.45 20.70 69.04
CA THR A 17 59.04 20.62 67.70
C THR A 17 58.66 19.31 66.99
N PHE A 18 58.64 18.20 67.72
CA PHE A 18 58.22 16.91 67.19
C PHE A 18 56.73 16.89 66.81
N VAL A 19 55.84 17.41 67.67
CA VAL A 19 54.40 17.54 67.36
C VAL A 19 54.19 18.42 66.13
N LEU A 20 54.95 19.51 66.00
CA LEU A 20 54.86 20.43 64.86
C LEU A 20 55.34 19.76 63.57
N LEU A 21 56.42 18.98 63.62
CA LEU A 21 56.92 18.20 62.49
C LEU A 21 55.92 17.12 62.05
N VAL A 22 55.34 16.38 63.00
CA VAL A 22 54.28 15.39 62.72
C VAL A 22 53.07 16.08 62.09
N LEU A 23 52.66 17.24 62.58
CA LEU A 23 51.52 17.99 62.07
C LEU A 23 51.77 18.46 60.63
N VAL A 24 52.98 18.94 60.31
CA VAL A 24 53.39 19.32 58.95
C VAL A 24 53.34 18.10 58.01
N VAL A 25 53.90 16.96 58.43
CA VAL A 25 53.87 15.72 57.64
C VAL A 25 52.43 15.26 57.39
N VAL A 26 51.59 15.24 58.43
CA VAL A 26 50.17 14.87 58.31
C VAL A 26 49.41 15.85 57.42
N SER A 27 49.74 17.15 57.46
CA SER A 27 49.11 18.17 56.61
C SER A 27 49.46 17.98 55.13
N ILE A 28 50.73 17.69 54.83
CA ILE A 28 51.18 17.41 53.46
C ILE A 28 50.50 16.14 52.93
N LEU A 29 50.43 15.09 53.76
CA LEU A 29 49.72 13.86 53.41
C LEU A 29 48.22 14.10 53.20
N GLY A 30 47.59 14.90 54.07
CA GLY A 30 46.18 15.28 53.96
C GLY A 30 45.86 16.00 52.65
N LEU A 31 46.68 16.97 52.26
CA LEU A 31 46.53 17.69 50.99
C LEU A 31 46.71 16.76 49.77
N ALA A 32 47.68 15.84 49.83
CA ALA A 32 47.91 14.86 48.77
C ALA A 32 46.69 13.94 48.58
N ILE A 33 46.11 13.43 49.67
CA ILE A 33 44.92 12.58 49.63
C ILE A 33 43.71 13.34 49.07
N ILE A 34 43.51 14.60 49.45
CA ILE A 34 42.41 15.43 48.91
C ILE A 34 42.58 15.62 47.39
N GLY A 35 43.79 15.88 46.91
CA GLY A 35 44.10 15.99 45.49
C GLY A 35 43.82 14.69 44.70
N MET A 36 44.20 13.55 45.26
CA MET A 36 43.92 12.23 44.67
C MET A 36 42.42 11.94 44.64
N THR A 37 41.70 12.16 45.75
CA THR A 37 40.25 11.93 45.86
C THR A 37 39.45 12.80 44.90
N THR A 38 39.80 14.10 44.79
CA THR A 38 39.13 15.00 43.83
C THR A 38 39.39 14.61 42.39
N SER A 39 40.59 14.10 42.08
CA SER A 39 40.93 13.58 40.75
C SER A 39 40.18 12.28 40.44
N ALA A 40 40.15 11.34 41.39
CA ALA A 40 39.39 10.09 41.28
C ALA A 40 37.90 10.36 41.08
N PHE A 41 37.30 11.27 41.86
CA PHE A 41 35.90 11.65 41.72
C PHE A 41 35.59 12.27 40.35
N LYS A 42 36.47 13.15 39.83
CA LYS A 42 36.34 13.69 38.46
C LYS A 42 36.41 12.59 37.41
N MET A 43 37.35 11.65 37.54
CA MET A 43 37.51 10.54 36.62
C MET A 43 36.28 9.62 36.63
N THR A 44 35.77 9.24 37.81
CA THR A 44 34.53 8.46 37.95
C THR A 44 33.34 9.17 37.29
N ARG A 45 33.22 10.49 37.47
CA ARG A 45 32.16 11.27 36.83
C ARG A 45 32.28 11.27 35.31
N ILE A 46 33.49 11.46 34.76
CA ILE A 46 33.73 11.39 33.32
C ILE A 46 33.38 10.01 32.77
N HIS A 47 33.75 8.93 33.47
CA HIS A 47 33.38 7.57 33.08
C HIS A 47 31.86 7.37 33.07
N SER A 48 31.17 7.77 34.13
CA SER A 48 29.71 7.68 34.23
C SER A 48 29.00 8.52 33.15
N ASP A 49 29.47 9.74 32.88
CA ASP A 49 28.95 10.58 31.80
C ASP A 49 29.21 9.93 30.42
N SER A 50 30.34 9.25 30.26
CA SER A 50 30.71 8.57 29.02
C SER A 50 29.85 7.34 28.74
N GLU A 51 29.59 6.51 29.75
CA GLU A 51 28.65 5.38 29.67
C GLU A 51 27.23 5.87 29.42
N SER A 52 26.81 6.92 30.13
CA SER A 52 25.50 7.54 29.91
C SER A 52 25.35 8.04 28.48
N ALA A 53 26.37 8.73 27.93
CA ALA A 53 26.37 9.18 26.54
C ALA A 53 26.21 8.02 25.54
N TYR A 54 26.78 6.84 25.83
CA TYR A 54 26.61 5.64 25.01
C TYR A 54 25.16 5.15 25.03
N TYR A 55 24.56 5.00 26.22
CA TYR A 55 23.16 4.57 26.34
C TYR A 55 22.17 5.58 25.72
N ILE A 56 22.45 6.88 25.81
CA ILE A 56 21.67 7.92 25.13
C ILE A 56 21.76 7.73 23.61
N ALA A 57 22.96 7.45 23.10
CA ALA A 57 23.18 7.22 21.68
C ALA A 57 22.44 5.95 21.21
N GLU A 58 22.52 4.85 21.96
CA GLU A 58 21.79 3.60 21.72
C GLU A 58 20.28 3.80 21.76
N GLY A 59 19.77 4.54 22.75
CA GLY A 59 18.36 4.92 22.84
C GLY A 59 17.88 5.68 21.59
N GLY A 60 18.70 6.60 21.06
CA GLY A 60 18.41 7.29 19.81
C GLY A 60 18.29 6.35 18.60
N VAL A 61 19.15 5.33 18.50
CA VAL A 61 19.03 4.32 17.42
C VAL A 61 17.75 3.50 17.56
N ASN A 62 17.48 2.97 18.75
CA ASN A 62 16.31 2.12 18.98
C ASN A 62 15.00 2.89 18.75
N TYR A 63 14.92 4.14 19.22
CA TYR A 63 13.80 5.05 18.94
C TYR A 63 13.60 5.24 17.43
N THR A 64 14.69 5.45 16.69
CA THR A 64 14.61 5.69 15.25
C THR A 64 14.18 4.44 14.48
N ILE A 65 14.62 3.24 14.89
CA ILE A 65 14.16 1.98 14.29
C ILE A 65 12.64 1.81 14.47
N ASP A 66 12.12 2.10 15.67
CA ASP A 66 10.68 2.04 15.97
C ASP A 66 9.87 3.06 15.16
N TRP A 67 10.40 4.29 15.06
CA TRP A 67 9.81 5.32 14.20
C TRP A 67 9.78 4.91 12.73
N ILE A 68 10.87 4.33 12.19
CA ILE A 68 10.91 3.83 10.81
C ILE A 68 9.89 2.71 10.62
N ARG A 69 9.79 1.74 11.54
CA ARG A 69 8.79 0.66 11.46
C ARG A 69 7.37 1.21 11.38
N THR A 70 7.05 2.18 12.23
CA THR A 70 5.74 2.84 12.22
C THR A 70 5.46 3.50 10.86
N LYS A 71 6.43 4.25 10.31
CA LYS A 71 6.28 4.89 9.01
C LYS A 71 6.20 3.92 7.83
N VAL A 72 6.97 2.85 7.86
CA VAL A 72 6.91 1.79 6.88
C VAL A 72 5.50 1.19 6.86
N ASN A 73 4.96 0.81 8.01
CA ASN A 73 3.61 0.26 8.09
C ASN A 73 2.53 1.24 7.60
N ASP A 74 2.59 2.51 8.00
CA ASP A 74 1.65 3.54 7.54
C ASP A 74 1.66 3.73 6.01
N LEU A 75 2.83 3.63 5.38
CA LEU A 75 3.01 3.83 3.94
C LEU A 75 2.58 2.60 3.12
N TYR A 76 2.82 1.39 3.65
CA TYR A 76 2.43 0.13 3.01
C TYR A 76 0.93 0.06 2.69
N ASP A 77 0.07 0.63 3.53
CA ASP A 77 -1.39 0.60 3.33
C ASP A 77 -1.88 1.59 2.27
N ARG A 78 -1.04 2.58 1.92
CA ARG A 78 -1.44 3.75 1.12
C ARG A 78 -0.82 3.76 -0.27
N VAL A 79 0.38 3.21 -0.40
CA VAL A 79 1.22 3.37 -1.58
C VAL A 79 1.30 2.06 -2.36
N ARG A 80 1.15 2.16 -3.70
CA ARG A 80 1.02 1.00 -4.60
C ARG A 80 2.27 0.71 -5.43
N SER A 81 3.35 1.46 -5.24
CA SER A 81 4.61 1.22 -5.95
C SER A 81 5.80 1.36 -5.01
N ALA A 82 6.85 0.57 -5.28
CA ALA A 82 8.11 0.71 -4.56
C ALA A 82 8.70 2.13 -4.73
N ASP A 83 8.60 2.73 -5.92
CA ASP A 83 9.16 4.06 -6.19
C ASP A 83 8.50 5.14 -5.34
N GLU A 84 7.16 5.17 -5.31
CA GLU A 84 6.43 6.11 -4.47
C GLU A 84 6.65 5.81 -2.98
N PHE A 85 6.75 4.53 -2.58
CA PHE A 85 6.95 4.14 -1.19
C PHE A 85 8.27 4.68 -0.65
N PHE A 86 9.37 4.40 -1.37
CA PHE A 86 10.69 4.85 -0.96
C PHE A 86 10.86 6.36 -1.10
N ALA A 87 10.27 7.00 -2.12
CA ALA A 87 10.27 8.47 -2.22
C ALA A 87 9.61 9.15 -1.02
N ASN A 88 8.47 8.63 -0.56
CA ASN A 88 7.78 9.14 0.63
C ASN A 88 8.56 8.85 1.92
N LEU A 89 9.08 7.62 2.07
CA LEU A 89 9.87 7.22 3.24
C LEU A 89 11.13 8.09 3.39
N GLU A 90 11.92 8.23 2.33
CA GLU A 90 13.19 8.95 2.33
C GLU A 90 13.03 10.47 2.48
N SER A 91 11.93 11.04 1.95
CA SER A 91 11.59 12.45 2.19
C SER A 91 11.49 12.79 3.69
N ASN A 92 11.03 11.84 4.50
CA ASN A 92 10.94 11.98 5.96
C ASN A 92 12.29 11.77 6.68
N MET A 93 13.29 11.17 6.01
CA MET A 93 14.61 10.88 6.58
C MET A 93 15.63 12.01 6.37
N ASN A 94 15.33 12.96 5.49
CA ASN A 94 16.26 14.04 5.10
C ASN A 94 16.58 15.07 6.20
N LYS A 95 15.89 15.02 7.34
CA LYS A 95 16.07 15.98 8.44
C LYS A 95 16.69 15.30 9.67
N PRO A 96 17.69 15.90 10.33
CA PRO A 96 18.20 15.40 11.61
C PRO A 96 17.09 15.35 12.67
N ILE A 97 17.06 14.26 13.45
CA ILE A 97 16.12 14.09 14.56
C ILE A 97 16.86 14.44 15.85
N ILE A 98 16.24 15.26 16.71
CA ILE A 98 16.74 15.58 18.05
C ILE A 98 15.80 14.92 19.06
N LEU A 99 16.35 14.07 19.92
CA LEU A 99 15.64 13.41 21.00
C LEU A 99 16.17 13.95 22.34
N ASP A 100 15.34 14.70 23.06
CA ASP A 100 15.67 15.38 24.32
C ASP A 100 14.76 14.95 25.49
N THR A 101 13.96 13.90 25.31
CA THR A 101 12.99 13.39 26.29
C THR A 101 13.61 12.49 27.36
N PHE A 102 14.94 12.47 27.48
CA PHE A 102 15.64 11.65 28.47
C PHE A 102 15.50 12.26 29.87
N GLU A 103 15.43 11.40 30.90
CA GLU A 103 15.42 11.88 32.28
C GLU A 103 16.69 12.66 32.62
N SER A 104 16.52 13.75 33.39
CA SER A 104 17.65 14.56 33.84
C SER A 104 18.55 13.76 34.77
N ASN A 105 19.86 13.80 34.52
CA ASN A 105 20.85 13.11 35.33
C ASN A 105 21.82 14.14 35.93
N PHE A 106 21.85 14.25 37.27
CA PHE A 106 22.60 15.26 38.02
C PHE A 106 22.38 16.71 37.55
N GLY A 107 21.15 17.08 37.19
CA GLY A 107 20.79 18.43 36.74
C GLY A 107 21.25 18.74 35.31
N ARG A 108 21.62 17.73 34.52
CA ARG A 108 21.96 17.87 33.10
C ARG A 108 20.88 17.25 32.23
N THR A 109 20.59 17.91 31.12
CA THR A 109 19.65 17.47 30.10
C THR A 109 20.39 16.62 29.06
N PRO A 110 20.10 15.31 28.97
CA PRO A 110 20.69 14.46 27.95
C PRO A 110 20.00 14.65 26.60
N GLU A 111 20.74 14.54 25.51
CA GLU A 111 20.23 14.68 24.15
C GLU A 111 20.85 13.64 23.20
N ALA A 112 20.08 13.15 22.23
CA ALA A 112 20.58 12.37 21.11
C ALA A 112 20.30 13.12 19.79
N MET A 113 21.33 13.26 18.96
CA MET A 113 21.22 13.79 17.62
C MET A 113 21.36 12.64 16.62
N ILE A 114 20.31 12.38 15.84
CA ILE A 114 20.23 11.26 14.91
C ILE A 114 20.27 11.75 13.47
N THR A 115 21.01 11.01 12.64
CA THR A 115 21.05 11.17 11.18
C THR A 115 20.84 9.83 10.51
N ILE A 116 20.03 9.81 9.46
CA ILE A 116 19.76 8.61 8.65
C ILE A 116 20.37 8.88 7.28
N THR A 117 21.12 7.90 6.76
CA THR A 117 21.78 7.98 5.45
C THR A 117 21.58 6.69 4.69
N GLY A 118 21.53 6.77 3.37
CA GLY A 118 21.16 5.67 2.49
C GLY A 118 20.08 6.12 1.53
N SER A 119 19.98 5.44 0.41
CA SER A 119 18.96 5.68 -0.60
C SER A 119 18.72 4.39 -1.36
N ARG A 120 17.46 4.15 -1.72
CA ARG A 120 17.08 3.05 -2.60
C ARG A 120 17.70 3.25 -4.00
N ARG A 121 18.12 2.15 -4.62
CA ARG A 121 18.45 2.14 -6.05
C ARG A 121 17.17 1.92 -6.86
N SER A 122 17.04 2.66 -7.96
CA SER A 122 15.88 2.52 -8.85
C SER A 122 15.74 1.07 -9.32
N GLY A 123 14.53 0.52 -9.23
CA GLY A 123 14.22 -0.86 -9.60
C GLY A 123 14.42 -1.93 -8.50
N GLU A 124 15.02 -1.62 -7.35
CA GLU A 124 15.23 -2.62 -6.27
C GLU A 124 14.06 -2.63 -5.27
N ASP A 125 13.51 -3.78 -4.87
CA ASP A 125 12.39 -3.81 -3.89
C ASP A 125 12.85 -3.67 -2.42
N SER A 126 14.11 -3.28 -2.18
CA SER A 126 14.66 -3.09 -0.84
C SER A 126 15.70 -1.97 -0.80
N ALA A 127 15.96 -1.41 0.39
CA ALA A 127 17.02 -0.43 0.60
C ALA A 127 17.65 -0.57 1.99
N ASP A 128 18.96 -0.37 2.06
CA ASP A 128 19.71 -0.32 3.32
C ASP A 128 19.86 1.13 3.80
N TYR A 129 19.57 1.36 5.09
CA TYR A 129 19.75 2.66 5.75
C TYR A 129 20.68 2.53 6.95
N THR A 130 21.64 3.45 7.04
CA THR A 130 22.54 3.61 8.17
C THR A 130 22.01 4.69 9.10
N ILE A 131 21.66 4.30 10.32
CA ILE A 131 21.26 5.19 11.40
C ILE A 131 22.51 5.53 12.21
N THR A 132 22.85 6.80 12.32
CA THR A 132 23.94 7.28 13.18
C THR A 132 23.36 8.17 14.28
N SER A 133 23.56 7.77 15.53
CA SER A 133 23.08 8.52 16.71
C SER A 133 24.27 9.00 17.54
N ARG A 134 24.31 10.30 17.85
CA ARG A 134 25.28 10.91 18.76
C ARG A 134 24.57 11.27 20.06
N GLY A 135 24.85 10.54 21.12
CA GLY A 135 24.38 10.84 22.47
C GLY A 135 25.30 11.82 23.18
N ARG A 136 24.73 12.77 23.92
CA ARG A 136 25.45 13.77 24.68
C ARG A 136 24.85 13.93 26.07
N ILE A 137 25.75 14.03 27.06
CA ILE A 137 25.42 14.49 28.41
C ILE A 137 26.58 15.33 28.96
N GLY A 138 26.29 16.59 29.29
CA GLY A 138 27.34 17.56 29.64
C GLY A 138 28.35 17.73 28.51
N ASN A 139 29.61 17.37 28.78
CA ASN A 139 30.71 17.44 27.81
C ASN A 139 31.07 16.06 27.21
N SER A 140 30.46 14.99 27.70
CA SER A 140 30.70 13.64 27.18
C SER A 140 29.80 13.39 25.98
N THR A 141 30.38 12.84 24.92
CA THR A 141 29.66 12.44 23.71
C THR A 141 30.09 11.03 23.30
N ARG A 142 29.14 10.25 22.79
CA ARG A 142 29.37 8.95 22.18
C ARG A 142 28.56 8.86 20.89
N THR A 143 29.08 8.13 19.91
CA THR A 143 28.39 7.95 18.63
C THR A 143 28.28 6.47 18.34
N VAL A 144 27.07 6.02 18.05
CA VAL A 144 26.78 4.64 17.67
C VAL A 144 26.11 4.59 16.31
N LYS A 145 26.16 3.43 15.66
CA LYS A 145 25.56 3.17 14.37
C LYS A 145 24.81 1.84 14.35
N SER A 146 23.78 1.78 13.53
CA SER A 146 23.09 0.54 13.16
C SER A 146 22.71 0.59 11.69
N VAL A 147 22.63 -0.57 11.06
CA VAL A 147 22.19 -0.70 9.67
C VAL A 147 20.90 -1.51 9.66
N ILE A 148 19.89 -0.97 9.01
CA ILE A 148 18.62 -1.66 8.78
C ILE A 148 18.41 -1.86 7.28
N THR A 149 17.66 -2.89 6.92
CA THR A 149 17.12 -3.11 5.58
C THR A 149 15.62 -2.92 5.65
N VAL A 150 15.09 -2.05 4.80
CA VAL A 150 13.65 -1.91 4.57
C VAL A 150 13.31 -2.66 3.30
N ASN A 151 12.40 -3.62 3.40
CA ASN A 151 11.88 -4.37 2.27
C ASN A 151 10.51 -3.80 1.90
N TRP A 152 10.27 -3.63 0.60
CA TRP A 152 8.96 -3.41 0.02
C TRP A 152 8.48 -4.71 -0.63
N THR A 153 7.30 -5.18 -0.25
CA THR A 153 6.60 -6.27 -0.92
C THR A 153 5.22 -5.76 -1.28
N GLU A 154 4.82 -5.91 -2.54
CA GLU A 154 3.49 -5.49 -2.95
C GLU A 154 2.43 -6.29 -2.20
N ASN A 155 1.55 -5.63 -1.45
CA ASN A 155 0.43 -6.32 -0.82
C ASN A 155 -0.62 -6.60 -1.90
N GLY A 156 -0.62 -7.84 -2.42
CA GLY A 156 -1.57 -8.28 -3.45
C GLY A 156 -3.03 -8.07 -3.07
N PHE A 157 -3.37 -8.17 -1.78
CA PHE A 157 -4.71 -7.85 -1.28
C PHE A 157 -5.03 -6.36 -1.41
N ALA A 158 -4.06 -5.47 -1.12
CA ALA A 158 -4.23 -4.02 -1.32
C ALA A 158 -4.37 -3.64 -2.80
N TYR A 159 -3.78 -4.41 -3.72
CA TYR A 159 -3.95 -4.24 -5.15
C TYR A 159 -5.36 -4.67 -5.61
N MET A 160 -5.91 -5.73 -5.02
CA MET A 160 -7.23 -6.27 -5.37
C MET A 160 -8.41 -5.59 -4.67
N LYS A 161 -8.20 -4.88 -3.56
CA LYS A 161 -9.30 -4.44 -2.67
C LYS A 161 -10.37 -3.58 -3.37
N ASP A 162 -9.98 -2.82 -4.38
CA ASP A 162 -10.86 -1.93 -5.15
C ASP A 162 -11.35 -2.58 -6.47
N ILE A 163 -10.89 -3.79 -6.82
CA ILE A 163 -11.26 -4.48 -8.06
C ILE A 163 -12.54 -5.29 -7.82
N PHE A 164 -13.59 -4.92 -8.55
CA PHE A 164 -14.93 -5.49 -8.38
C PHE A 164 -15.24 -6.54 -9.44
N LEU A 165 -14.87 -6.24 -10.68
CA LEU A 165 -14.94 -7.18 -11.80
C LEU A 165 -13.64 -7.22 -12.56
N TYR A 166 -13.21 -8.43 -12.88
CA TYR A 166 -12.01 -8.69 -13.67
C TYR A 166 -12.23 -9.85 -14.64
N GLY A 167 -11.75 -9.71 -15.88
CA GLY A 167 -11.64 -10.82 -16.82
C GLY A 167 -11.25 -10.44 -18.24
N SER A 168 -11.16 -11.42 -19.14
CA SER A 168 -10.85 -11.12 -20.56
C SER A 168 -12.04 -10.50 -21.33
N LYS A 169 -13.26 -10.88 -20.98
CA LYS A 169 -14.47 -10.40 -21.66
C LYS A 169 -15.61 -10.13 -20.70
N LEU A 170 -16.27 -8.99 -20.85
CA LEU A 170 -17.54 -8.70 -20.21
C LEU A 170 -18.64 -8.67 -21.28
N LYS A 171 -19.59 -9.61 -21.21
CA LYS A 171 -20.87 -9.48 -21.92
C LYS A 171 -21.94 -9.18 -20.88
N PHE A 172 -22.52 -7.99 -20.93
CA PHE A 172 -23.52 -7.57 -19.95
C PHE A 172 -24.85 -7.20 -20.62
N THR A 173 -25.92 -7.92 -20.24
CA THR A 173 -27.29 -7.71 -20.75
C THR A 173 -28.21 -7.00 -19.74
N GLY A 174 -27.73 -6.72 -18.52
CA GLY A 174 -28.51 -6.15 -17.42
C GLY A 174 -28.79 -4.65 -17.57
N SER A 175 -29.31 -4.03 -16.51
CA SER A 175 -29.67 -2.61 -16.46
C SER A 175 -28.49 -1.74 -16.02
N SER A 176 -27.79 -2.11 -14.95
CA SER A 176 -26.65 -1.35 -14.46
C SER A 176 -25.60 -2.17 -13.72
N ILE A 177 -24.36 -1.68 -13.77
CA ILE A 177 -23.28 -2.10 -12.90
C ILE A 177 -22.96 -0.91 -11.98
N ASN A 178 -23.17 -1.08 -10.68
CA ASN A 178 -23.02 -0.05 -9.65
C ASN A 178 -21.78 -0.36 -8.82
N GLY A 179 -20.83 0.58 -8.73
CA GLY A 179 -19.60 0.38 -7.97
C GLY A 179 -18.86 1.69 -7.71
N GLU A 180 -19.28 2.42 -6.69
CA GLU A 180 -18.65 3.69 -6.30
C GLU A 180 -17.22 3.45 -5.80
N GLU A 181 -16.27 4.29 -6.25
CA GLU A 181 -14.83 4.23 -5.96
C GLU A 181 -14.13 2.93 -6.43
N GLY A 182 -14.88 2.01 -7.02
CA GLY A 182 -14.39 0.73 -7.51
C GLY A 182 -13.71 0.77 -8.87
N THR A 183 -13.17 -0.39 -9.23
CA THR A 183 -12.46 -0.63 -10.47
C THR A 183 -13.02 -1.85 -11.20
N ILE A 184 -13.21 -1.70 -12.51
CA ILE A 184 -13.48 -2.79 -13.44
C ILE A 184 -12.35 -2.85 -14.46
N ILE A 185 -11.86 -4.05 -14.76
CA ILE A 185 -10.82 -4.30 -15.75
C ILE A 185 -11.27 -5.43 -16.67
N PHE A 186 -11.35 -5.16 -17.97
CA PHE A 186 -11.57 -6.20 -18.97
C PHE A 186 -10.73 -5.99 -20.22
N ASP A 187 -10.47 -7.01 -21.02
CA ASP A 187 -9.92 -6.76 -22.36
C ASP A 187 -11.00 -6.18 -23.26
N SER A 188 -12.11 -6.91 -23.39
CA SER A 188 -13.23 -6.54 -24.27
C SER A 188 -14.55 -6.42 -23.52
N ILE A 189 -15.41 -5.54 -24.02
CA ILE A 189 -16.75 -5.32 -23.48
C ILE A 189 -17.81 -5.39 -24.58
N ASN A 190 -18.93 -6.03 -24.28
CA ASN A 190 -20.15 -6.00 -25.05
C ASN A 190 -21.33 -5.66 -24.11
N LEU A 191 -22.06 -4.60 -24.44
CA LEU A 191 -23.15 -4.05 -23.66
C LEU A 191 -24.46 -4.17 -24.45
N ASP A 192 -25.31 -5.11 -24.05
CA ASP A 192 -26.60 -5.37 -24.70
C ASP A 192 -27.73 -4.69 -23.91
N ASN A 193 -28.69 -4.07 -24.60
CA ASN A 193 -29.85 -3.38 -24.01
C ASN A 193 -29.54 -2.14 -23.16
N ASN A 194 -28.53 -1.36 -23.55
CA ASN A 194 -28.26 -0.01 -23.03
C ASN A 194 -27.90 0.07 -21.52
N PRO A 195 -27.03 -0.81 -20.99
CA PRO A 195 -26.68 -0.80 -19.57
C PRO A 195 -25.88 0.43 -19.18
N SER A 196 -26.08 0.91 -17.95
CA SER A 196 -25.24 1.95 -17.35
C SER A 196 -24.09 1.35 -16.54
N LEU A 197 -22.86 1.81 -16.79
CA LEU A 197 -21.66 1.44 -16.03
C LEU A 197 -21.33 2.54 -15.01
N LYS A 198 -21.92 2.48 -13.83
CA LYS A 198 -21.78 3.46 -12.75
C LYS A 198 -20.63 3.13 -11.82
N VAL A 199 -19.43 3.02 -12.40
CA VAL A 199 -18.18 2.68 -11.69
C VAL A 199 -17.15 3.78 -11.85
N SER A 200 -16.36 4.04 -10.81
CA SER A 200 -15.40 5.16 -10.82
C SER A 200 -14.25 4.92 -11.78
N ASN A 201 -13.64 3.73 -11.77
CA ASN A 201 -12.49 3.41 -12.60
C ASN A 201 -12.80 2.27 -13.57
N LEU A 202 -12.52 2.47 -14.85
CA LEU A 202 -12.79 1.53 -15.92
C LEU A 202 -11.53 1.35 -16.77
N TYR A 203 -11.12 0.10 -17.00
CA TYR A 203 -9.98 -0.24 -17.83
C TYR A 203 -10.39 -1.26 -18.89
N PHE A 204 -10.11 -0.93 -20.15
CA PHE A 204 -10.37 -1.77 -21.31
C PHE A 204 -9.10 -1.95 -22.14
N ASN A 205 -8.63 -3.19 -22.25
CA ASN A 205 -7.38 -3.52 -22.96
C ASN A 205 -7.54 -3.67 -24.48
N ALA A 206 -8.76 -3.51 -25.00
CA ALA A 206 -9.06 -3.52 -26.42
C ALA A 206 -9.91 -2.31 -26.81
N SER A 207 -10.22 -2.20 -28.10
CA SER A 207 -11.12 -1.19 -28.61
C SER A 207 -12.53 -1.37 -28.04
N VAL A 208 -13.19 -0.26 -27.73
CA VAL A 208 -14.56 -0.23 -27.20
C VAL A 208 -15.46 0.42 -28.24
N THR A 209 -16.49 -0.32 -28.67
CA THR A 209 -17.53 0.20 -29.57
C THR A 209 -18.87 0.10 -28.88
N LEU A 210 -19.52 1.25 -28.71
CA LEU A 210 -20.85 1.35 -28.12
C LEU A 210 -21.79 1.95 -29.15
N ASP A 211 -22.60 1.07 -29.74
CA ASP A 211 -23.62 1.42 -30.71
C ASP A 211 -25.00 1.38 -30.08
N HIS A 212 -25.84 2.38 -30.37
CA HIS A 212 -27.23 2.50 -29.92
C HIS A 212 -27.50 2.40 -28.40
N SER A 213 -26.46 2.24 -27.58
CA SER A 213 -26.57 2.25 -26.12
C SER A 213 -26.87 3.65 -25.61
N SER A 214 -27.72 3.83 -24.59
CA SER A 214 -27.92 5.14 -23.95
C SER A 214 -27.44 5.15 -22.50
N GLY A 215 -26.82 4.07 -22.05
CA GLY A 215 -26.38 3.95 -20.66
C GLY A 215 -25.20 4.87 -20.36
N ASP A 216 -25.25 5.47 -19.18
CA ASP A 216 -24.18 6.31 -18.65
C ASP A 216 -22.92 5.48 -18.39
N ILE A 217 -21.75 6.09 -18.56
CA ILE A 217 -20.45 5.47 -18.28
C ILE A 217 -19.71 6.32 -17.26
N GLY A 218 -19.11 5.66 -16.27
CA GLY A 218 -18.48 6.34 -15.16
C GLY A 218 -19.47 6.64 -14.03
N ASN A 219 -18.94 6.89 -12.84
CA ASN A 219 -19.76 7.24 -11.69
C ASN A 219 -19.96 8.77 -11.61
N ARG A 220 -21.22 9.21 -11.64
CA ARG A 220 -21.59 10.65 -11.58
C ARG A 220 -21.16 11.34 -10.28
N ASN A 221 -21.26 10.64 -9.14
CA ASN A 221 -21.01 11.22 -7.82
C ASN A 221 -19.53 11.16 -7.44
N LYS A 222 -18.83 10.13 -7.91
CA LYS A 222 -17.40 9.90 -7.73
C LYS A 222 -16.72 9.60 -9.07
N PRO A 223 -16.62 10.57 -9.98
CA PRO A 223 -15.94 10.36 -11.25
C PRO A 223 -14.50 9.92 -11.02
N GLY A 224 -14.06 8.89 -11.71
CA GLY A 224 -12.67 8.44 -11.72
C GLY A 224 -12.11 8.52 -13.13
N LYS A 225 -11.41 7.47 -13.55
CA LYS A 225 -10.72 7.42 -14.85
C LYS A 225 -11.19 6.27 -15.71
N ILE A 226 -11.23 6.50 -17.01
CA ILE A 226 -11.63 5.53 -18.03
C ILE A 226 -10.48 5.36 -19.01
N TYR A 227 -9.94 4.16 -19.12
CA TYR A 227 -8.76 3.85 -19.95
C TYR A 227 -9.11 2.84 -21.04
N ILE A 228 -8.79 3.18 -22.29
CA ILE A 228 -9.05 2.36 -23.49
C ILE A 228 -7.74 2.14 -24.24
N ASN A 229 -7.18 0.93 -24.22
CA ASN A 229 -5.94 0.59 -24.94
C ASN A 229 -6.14 0.35 -26.46
N GLY A 230 -7.17 0.96 -27.04
CA GLY A 230 -7.51 0.83 -28.45
C GLY A 230 -8.38 2.00 -28.90
N ASP A 231 -9.19 1.80 -29.94
CA ASP A 231 -10.12 2.81 -30.41
C ASP A 231 -11.35 2.90 -29.48
N LEU A 232 -11.87 4.12 -29.31
CA LEU A 232 -13.13 4.37 -28.61
C LEU A 232 -14.17 4.90 -29.61
N ASN A 233 -15.20 4.11 -29.88
CA ASN A 233 -16.24 4.43 -30.85
C ASN A 233 -17.61 4.54 -30.17
N PHE A 234 -18.09 5.77 -30.00
CA PHE A 234 -19.49 6.05 -29.70
C PHE A 234 -20.21 6.30 -31.02
N LEU A 235 -21.09 5.38 -31.41
CA LEU A 235 -21.83 5.46 -32.67
C LEU A 235 -23.22 6.13 -32.48
N SER A 236 -23.77 6.62 -33.58
CA SER A 236 -25.00 7.40 -33.61
C SER A 236 -26.23 6.61 -33.13
N GLY A 237 -27.18 7.27 -32.46
CA GLY A 237 -28.50 6.70 -32.16
C GLY A 237 -28.97 6.89 -30.72
N ALA A 238 -28.09 7.27 -29.80
CA ALA A 238 -28.44 7.67 -28.43
C ALA A 238 -27.39 8.61 -27.81
N VAL A 239 -27.83 9.56 -26.97
CA VAL A 239 -26.94 10.42 -26.19
C VAL A 239 -26.73 9.81 -24.81
N ARG A 240 -25.48 9.65 -24.39
CA ARG A 240 -25.09 9.14 -23.06
C ARG A 240 -24.27 10.18 -22.30
N ASP A 241 -24.31 10.12 -20.97
CA ASP A 241 -23.41 10.89 -20.13
C ASP A 241 -22.15 10.06 -19.80
N ILE A 242 -20.98 10.68 -19.88
CA ILE A 242 -19.68 10.07 -19.54
C ILE A 242 -19.05 10.90 -18.43
N PHE A 243 -18.84 10.26 -17.28
CA PHE A 243 -18.31 10.89 -16.07
C PHE A 243 -16.88 10.44 -15.80
N GLY A 244 -15.97 11.41 -15.67
CA GLY A 244 -14.56 11.16 -15.39
C GLY A 244 -13.66 11.46 -16.58
N ASP A 245 -12.36 11.42 -16.34
CA ASP A 245 -11.36 11.64 -17.37
C ASP A 245 -11.21 10.37 -18.23
N VAL A 246 -11.13 10.54 -19.55
CA VAL A 246 -11.06 9.45 -20.52
C VAL A 246 -9.72 9.46 -21.22
N TYR A 247 -9.05 8.31 -21.30
CA TYR A 247 -7.76 8.11 -21.94
C TYR A 247 -7.91 7.03 -23.01
N VAL A 248 -7.54 7.35 -24.25
CA VAL A 248 -7.69 6.49 -25.42
C VAL A 248 -6.35 6.38 -26.11
N ASN A 249 -5.82 5.16 -26.23
CA ASN A 249 -4.53 4.92 -26.90
C ASN A 249 -4.65 4.85 -28.44
N GLY A 250 -5.88 4.66 -28.95
CA GLY A 250 -6.19 4.72 -30.38
C GLY A 250 -6.96 5.99 -30.77
N ASN A 251 -7.86 5.83 -31.72
CA ASN A 251 -8.71 6.90 -32.25
C ASN A 251 -10.01 7.04 -31.44
N LEU A 252 -10.57 8.25 -31.43
CA LEU A 252 -11.88 8.54 -30.86
C LEU A 252 -12.88 8.87 -31.96
N LYS A 253 -13.98 8.12 -32.04
CA LYS A 253 -15.18 8.54 -32.74
C LYS A 253 -16.27 8.87 -31.74
N LEU A 254 -16.71 10.12 -31.73
CA LEU A 254 -17.70 10.66 -30.79
C LEU A 254 -18.94 11.13 -31.57
N ALA A 255 -19.86 10.21 -31.84
CA ALA A 255 -21.16 10.52 -32.44
C ALA A 255 -22.23 10.70 -31.35
N GLY A 256 -22.31 11.90 -30.78
CA GLY A 256 -23.24 12.24 -29.70
C GLY A 256 -22.86 11.62 -28.33
N ALA A 257 -22.52 12.48 -27.37
CA ALA A 257 -22.39 12.17 -25.95
C ALA A 257 -22.28 13.47 -25.14
N ARG A 258 -22.45 13.39 -23.83
CA ARG A 258 -22.08 14.46 -22.90
C ARG A 258 -20.86 14.04 -22.09
N LEU A 259 -19.77 14.77 -22.22
CA LEU A 259 -18.52 14.52 -21.52
C LEU A 259 -18.42 15.42 -20.29
N TYR A 260 -18.22 14.83 -19.12
CA TYR A 260 -18.07 15.52 -17.82
C TYR A 260 -16.66 15.32 -17.23
N GLY A 261 -15.65 15.36 -18.09
CA GLY A 261 -14.23 15.23 -17.76
C GLY A 261 -13.37 15.51 -18.99
N ASN A 262 -12.05 15.57 -18.79
CA ASN A 262 -11.11 15.74 -19.91
C ASN A 262 -10.98 14.43 -20.69
N VAL A 263 -10.72 14.54 -21.98
CA VAL A 263 -10.45 13.38 -22.85
C VAL A 263 -9.07 13.52 -23.45
N TYR A 264 -8.30 12.44 -23.44
CA TYR A 264 -6.92 12.37 -23.94
C TYR A 264 -6.87 11.25 -24.99
N VAL A 265 -6.61 11.60 -26.25
CA VAL A 265 -6.67 10.68 -27.41
C VAL A 265 -5.32 10.63 -28.12
N ASN A 266 -4.63 9.50 -28.04
CA ASN A 266 -3.37 9.27 -28.75
C ASN A 266 -3.60 8.87 -30.23
N GLY A 267 -4.44 9.64 -30.92
CA GLY A 267 -4.88 9.32 -32.28
C GLY A 267 -5.79 10.39 -32.88
N ASP A 268 -6.50 10.01 -33.93
CA ASP A 268 -7.48 10.86 -34.59
C ASP A 268 -8.73 11.07 -33.73
N VAL A 269 -9.36 12.24 -33.85
CA VAL A 269 -10.67 12.55 -33.26
C VAL A 269 -11.66 12.81 -34.37
N GLU A 270 -12.72 12.01 -34.45
CA GLU A 270 -13.87 12.22 -35.31
C GLU A 270 -15.08 12.61 -34.46
N LEU A 271 -15.58 13.82 -34.65
CA LEU A 271 -16.81 14.27 -34.03
C LEU A 271 -17.97 14.14 -35.01
N ASP A 272 -19.10 13.65 -34.53
CA ASP A 272 -20.35 13.59 -35.27
C ASP A 272 -21.53 13.82 -34.31
N TRP A 273 -22.72 14.09 -34.83
CA TRP A 273 -23.96 14.31 -34.07
C TRP A 273 -23.76 15.15 -32.80
N THR A 274 -23.48 16.44 -33.01
CA THR A 274 -23.14 17.50 -32.03
C THR A 274 -23.00 17.03 -30.57
N PRO A 275 -21.79 16.63 -30.12
CA PRO A 275 -21.53 16.26 -28.73
C PRO A 275 -21.55 17.48 -27.79
N GLN A 276 -21.74 17.23 -26.50
CA GLN A 276 -21.60 18.23 -25.44
C GLN A 276 -20.31 17.97 -24.66
N ILE A 277 -19.28 18.75 -24.94
CA ILE A 277 -18.00 18.68 -24.26
C ILE A 277 -18.03 19.72 -23.13
N HIS A 278 -18.00 19.33 -21.86
CA HIS A 278 -17.95 20.30 -20.76
C HIS A 278 -16.52 20.82 -20.55
N GLU A 279 -15.53 19.92 -20.58
CA GLU A 279 -14.10 20.22 -20.47
C GLU A 279 -13.42 20.29 -21.85
N ASN A 280 -12.29 19.59 -22.04
CA ASN A 280 -11.51 19.59 -23.28
C ASN A 280 -11.22 18.17 -23.79
N ILE A 281 -10.96 18.06 -25.09
CA ILE A 281 -10.41 16.87 -25.76
C ILE A 281 -9.00 17.22 -26.23
N TYR A 282 -7.98 16.57 -25.67
CA TYR A 282 -6.59 16.66 -26.10
C TYR A 282 -6.28 15.52 -27.06
N TYR A 283 -5.67 15.80 -28.21
CA TYR A 283 -5.38 14.76 -29.22
C TYR A 283 -4.08 14.99 -29.99
N THR A 284 -3.47 13.90 -30.46
CA THR A 284 -2.19 13.94 -31.23
C THR A 284 -2.41 13.87 -32.75
N GLY A 285 -3.47 13.21 -33.20
CA GLY A 285 -3.78 12.97 -34.62
C GLY A 285 -4.47 14.13 -35.33
N ILE A 286 -5.47 13.79 -36.15
CA ILE A 286 -6.27 14.73 -36.95
C ILE A 286 -7.67 14.88 -36.34
N LEU A 287 -8.18 16.11 -36.28
CA LEU A 287 -9.59 16.39 -35.98
C LEU A 287 -10.43 16.38 -37.26
N LYS A 288 -11.45 15.52 -37.30
CA LYS A 288 -12.49 15.48 -38.33
C LYS A 288 -13.81 15.91 -37.68
N ALA A 289 -14.43 16.97 -38.17
CA ALA A 289 -15.71 17.46 -37.67
C ALA A 289 -16.53 18.09 -38.82
N PRO A 290 -17.87 18.04 -38.76
CA PRO A 290 -18.73 18.71 -39.74
C PRO A 290 -18.54 20.24 -39.75
N GLU A 291 -18.63 20.85 -40.93
CA GLU A 291 -18.42 22.31 -41.12
C GLU A 291 -19.41 23.19 -40.34
N TYR A 292 -20.58 22.65 -39.98
CA TYR A 292 -21.62 23.37 -39.26
C TYR A 292 -21.41 23.40 -37.73
N PHE A 293 -20.36 22.75 -37.21
CA PHE A 293 -20.06 22.80 -35.77
C PHE A 293 -19.60 24.20 -35.34
N SER A 294 -20.00 24.63 -34.16
CA SER A 294 -19.63 25.94 -33.63
C SER A 294 -18.15 26.02 -33.29
N ARG A 295 -17.56 27.22 -33.37
CA ARG A 295 -16.18 27.44 -32.93
C ARG A 295 -15.99 27.09 -31.46
N ASP A 296 -16.93 27.46 -30.61
CA ASP A 296 -16.89 27.13 -29.17
C ASP A 296 -16.80 25.61 -28.89
N LEU A 297 -17.38 24.77 -29.75
CA LEU A 297 -17.26 23.31 -29.64
C LEU A 297 -15.89 22.84 -30.13
N LEU A 298 -15.43 23.36 -31.28
CA LEU A 298 -14.15 22.97 -31.88
C LEU A 298 -12.94 23.46 -31.09
N ASP A 299 -13.03 24.62 -30.44
CA ASP A 299 -11.97 25.20 -29.60
C ASP A 299 -11.68 24.35 -28.35
N LYS A 300 -12.63 23.49 -27.94
CA LYS A 300 -12.43 22.49 -26.88
C LYS A 300 -11.60 21.28 -27.34
N CYS A 301 -11.36 21.13 -28.64
CA CYS A 301 -10.51 20.08 -29.20
C CYS A 301 -9.11 20.65 -29.42
N ILE A 302 -8.19 20.33 -28.52
CA ILE A 302 -6.85 20.90 -28.43
C ILE A 302 -5.84 19.88 -28.96
N LYS A 303 -5.16 20.23 -30.05
CA LYS A 303 -4.06 19.40 -30.57
C LYS A 303 -2.83 19.56 -29.69
N VAL A 304 -2.18 18.45 -29.34
CA VAL A 304 -0.94 18.39 -28.56
C VAL A 304 0.07 17.47 -29.25
N ASP A 305 1.36 17.63 -28.93
CA ASP A 305 2.42 16.81 -29.52
C ASP A 305 2.53 15.43 -28.86
N GLU A 306 2.27 15.36 -27.55
CA GLU A 306 2.33 14.14 -26.74
C GLU A 306 1.28 14.15 -25.62
N LEU A 307 0.95 12.95 -25.13
CA LEU A 307 0.03 12.72 -24.03
C LEU A 307 0.69 11.79 -23.00
N PRO A 308 0.23 11.78 -21.73
CA PRO A 308 0.70 10.81 -20.76
C PRO A 308 0.34 9.38 -21.20
N ASP A 309 1.35 8.51 -21.23
CA ASP A 309 1.15 7.08 -21.42
C ASP A 309 0.42 6.46 -20.21
N PHE A 310 -0.28 5.35 -20.44
CA PHE A 310 -0.90 4.57 -19.39
C PHE A 310 -0.80 3.07 -19.70
N GLU A 311 -0.89 2.26 -18.64
CA GLU A 311 -0.94 0.81 -18.73
C GLU A 311 -2.26 0.31 -18.15
N ILE A 312 -2.77 -0.78 -18.71
CA ILE A 312 -3.92 -1.48 -18.15
C ILE A 312 -3.43 -2.37 -17.01
N PRO A 313 -3.99 -2.24 -15.79
CA PRO A 313 -3.60 -3.07 -14.66
C PRO A 313 -3.84 -4.55 -14.96
N LEU A 314 -2.80 -5.37 -14.85
CA LEU A 314 -2.92 -6.83 -14.97
C LEU A 314 -3.13 -7.43 -13.58
N LEU A 315 -4.23 -8.16 -13.41
CA LEU A 315 -4.46 -8.91 -12.17
C LEU A 315 -4.13 -10.38 -12.37
N ASP A 316 -2.97 -10.79 -11.85
CA ASP A 316 -2.55 -12.18 -11.86
C ASP A 316 -2.80 -12.83 -10.49
N PHE A 317 -3.83 -13.67 -10.43
CA PHE A 317 -4.25 -14.37 -9.22
C PHE A 317 -4.41 -15.86 -9.49
N GLU A 318 -4.06 -16.67 -8.50
CA GLU A 318 -4.13 -18.12 -8.55
C GLU A 318 -4.88 -18.68 -7.34
N LEU A 319 -5.40 -19.90 -7.50
CA LEU A 319 -6.03 -20.59 -6.39
C LEU A 319 -4.98 -21.05 -5.39
N ARG A 320 -5.36 -21.10 -4.12
CA ARG A 320 -4.57 -21.78 -3.10
C ARG A 320 -4.67 -23.30 -3.29
N GLU A 321 -3.86 -24.04 -2.55
CA GLU A 321 -3.98 -25.51 -2.49
C GLU A 321 -5.33 -25.93 -1.87
N ASP A 322 -5.92 -27.03 -2.32
CA ASP A 322 -7.22 -27.55 -1.84
C ASP A 322 -7.26 -27.70 -0.31
N ALA A 323 -6.14 -28.08 0.30
CA ALA A 323 -5.99 -28.21 1.74
C ALA A 323 -6.21 -26.88 2.49
N TRP A 324 -5.83 -25.75 1.90
CA TRP A 324 -6.08 -24.44 2.47
C TRP A 324 -7.58 -24.17 2.56
N TYR A 325 -8.34 -24.45 1.51
CA TYR A 325 -9.79 -24.25 1.50
C TYR A 325 -10.49 -25.11 2.55
N ALA A 326 -10.12 -26.38 2.66
CA ALA A 326 -10.65 -27.28 3.69
C ALA A 326 -10.37 -26.75 5.11
N ALA A 327 -9.16 -26.21 5.35
CA ALA A 327 -8.79 -25.60 6.63
C ALA A 327 -9.55 -24.29 6.92
N HIS A 328 -10.01 -23.57 5.88
CA HIS A 328 -10.71 -22.29 5.97
C HIS A 328 -12.23 -22.40 5.78
N GLY A 329 -12.78 -23.59 6.05
CA GLY A 329 -14.23 -23.82 6.15
C GLY A 329 -14.95 -23.90 4.80
N TYR A 330 -14.24 -24.19 3.72
CA TYR A 330 -14.85 -24.47 2.42
C TYR A 330 -15.17 -25.95 2.28
N THR A 331 -16.31 -26.24 1.68
CA THR A 331 -16.64 -27.57 1.18
C THR A 331 -15.88 -27.78 -0.14
N VAL A 332 -14.86 -28.63 -0.11
CA VAL A 332 -14.07 -28.98 -1.30
C VAL A 332 -14.73 -30.16 -2.02
N GLN A 333 -15.09 -29.95 -3.29
CA GLN A 333 -15.78 -30.94 -4.13
C GLN A 333 -15.15 -30.97 -5.53
N ASP A 334 -15.40 -32.05 -6.26
CA ASP A 334 -15.04 -32.14 -7.68
C ASP A 334 -15.98 -31.25 -8.52
N ASN A 335 -16.74 -31.81 -9.46
CA ASN A 335 -17.75 -31.07 -10.19
C ASN A 335 -19.04 -30.98 -9.36
N VAL A 336 -19.58 -29.77 -9.24
CA VAL A 336 -20.84 -29.50 -8.54
C VAL A 336 -21.92 -29.22 -9.57
N SER A 337 -23.03 -29.93 -9.46
CA SER A 337 -24.25 -29.70 -10.24
C SER A 337 -25.45 -29.85 -9.32
N GLU A 338 -26.03 -28.73 -8.91
CA GLU A 338 -27.11 -28.70 -7.92
C GLU A 338 -28.22 -27.72 -8.29
N GLU A 339 -29.48 -28.03 -7.98
CA GLU A 339 -30.58 -27.09 -8.23
C GLU A 339 -30.44 -25.83 -7.35
N ASN A 340 -30.23 -26.03 -6.05
CA ASN A 340 -30.19 -24.93 -5.09
C ASN A 340 -28.78 -24.69 -4.55
N ILE A 341 -28.30 -23.44 -4.66
CA ILE A 341 -27.12 -22.99 -3.95
C ILE A 341 -27.44 -23.06 -2.44
N PRO A 342 -26.62 -23.75 -1.61
CA PRO A 342 -26.83 -23.78 -0.17
C PRO A 342 -26.75 -22.39 0.46
N ASP A 343 -27.51 -22.17 1.52
CA ASP A 343 -27.38 -20.95 2.34
C ASP A 343 -25.97 -20.86 2.93
N HIS A 344 -25.40 -19.65 2.97
CA HIS A 344 -24.05 -19.38 3.47
C HIS A 344 -22.95 -20.25 2.82
N ALA A 345 -23.16 -20.69 1.57
CA ALA A 345 -22.23 -21.60 0.89
C ALA A 345 -20.79 -21.03 0.85
N ARG A 346 -19.83 -21.91 1.16
CA ARG A 346 -18.39 -21.72 0.92
C ARG A 346 -17.91 -22.96 0.18
N ILE A 347 -17.72 -22.86 -1.13
CA ILE A 347 -17.48 -24.03 -1.99
C ILE A 347 -16.21 -23.82 -2.80
N LEU A 348 -15.37 -24.85 -2.85
CA LEU A 348 -14.35 -25.02 -3.90
C LEU A 348 -14.79 -26.17 -4.81
N ALA A 349 -14.88 -25.92 -6.11
CA ALA A 349 -15.27 -26.92 -7.10
C ALA A 349 -14.35 -26.90 -8.33
N ASN A 350 -14.21 -28.04 -9.02
CA ASN A 350 -13.58 -28.08 -10.34
C ASN A 350 -14.41 -27.28 -11.36
N HIS A 351 -15.73 -27.48 -11.34
CA HIS A 351 -16.72 -26.68 -12.07
C HIS A 351 -17.97 -26.54 -11.19
N TYR A 352 -18.61 -25.37 -11.20
CA TYR A 352 -19.83 -25.13 -10.43
C TYR A 352 -21.01 -24.85 -11.36
N TYR A 353 -22.07 -25.64 -11.25
CA TYR A 353 -23.32 -25.45 -11.97
C TYR A 353 -24.50 -25.41 -11.01
N SER A 354 -25.34 -24.39 -11.13
CA SER A 354 -26.65 -24.37 -10.46
C SER A 354 -27.74 -23.75 -11.31
N ASP A 355 -28.95 -24.32 -11.26
CA ASP A 355 -30.11 -23.88 -12.04
C ASP A 355 -31.40 -23.98 -11.22
N SER A 356 -31.87 -22.84 -10.73
CA SER A 356 -33.11 -22.69 -9.97
C SER A 356 -33.44 -21.21 -9.79
N SER A 357 -34.70 -20.89 -9.54
CA SER A 357 -35.13 -19.53 -9.18
C SER A 357 -35.13 -19.29 -7.66
N GLN A 358 -34.75 -20.28 -6.84
CA GLN A 358 -34.67 -20.11 -5.39
C GLN A 358 -33.40 -19.34 -5.02
N SER A 359 -33.55 -18.16 -4.43
CA SER A 359 -32.42 -17.34 -3.99
C SER A 359 -31.82 -17.91 -2.70
N PRO A 360 -30.50 -18.12 -2.63
CA PRO A 360 -29.84 -18.50 -1.38
C PRO A 360 -29.80 -17.31 -0.41
N SER A 361 -29.70 -17.61 0.88
CA SER A 361 -29.51 -16.63 1.94
C SER A 361 -28.07 -16.57 2.44
N GLY A 362 -27.68 -15.42 2.98
CA GLY A 362 -26.32 -15.17 3.46
C GLY A 362 -25.31 -14.88 2.35
N ASN A 363 -24.04 -14.75 2.75
CA ASN A 363 -22.93 -14.54 1.82
C ASN A 363 -22.54 -15.88 1.17
N ILE A 364 -22.55 -15.90 -0.16
CA ILE A 364 -22.22 -17.06 -0.98
C ILE A 364 -20.81 -16.90 -1.54
N ILE A 365 -19.90 -17.81 -1.22
CA ILE A 365 -18.53 -17.80 -1.72
C ILE A 365 -18.32 -19.06 -2.55
N ILE A 366 -18.26 -18.90 -3.87
CA ILE A 366 -18.02 -19.99 -4.81
C ILE A 366 -16.68 -19.73 -5.50
N ILE A 367 -15.75 -20.64 -5.28
CA ILE A 367 -14.43 -20.66 -5.90
C ILE A 367 -14.40 -21.84 -6.86
N SER A 368 -14.02 -21.62 -8.11
CA SER A 368 -13.93 -22.68 -9.10
C SER A 368 -12.57 -22.74 -9.79
N LYS A 369 -12.06 -23.96 -9.99
CA LYS A 369 -10.90 -24.24 -10.84
C LYS A 369 -11.21 -24.09 -12.33
N GLY A 370 -12.48 -24.03 -12.69
CA GLY A 370 -12.99 -23.88 -14.06
C GLY A 370 -14.16 -22.90 -14.07
N ASP A 371 -15.24 -23.24 -14.77
CA ASP A 371 -16.39 -22.35 -14.95
C ASP A 371 -17.37 -22.36 -13.76
N ILE A 372 -17.98 -21.20 -13.51
CA ILE A 372 -19.12 -21.02 -12.62
C ILE A 372 -20.33 -20.65 -13.47
N VAL A 373 -21.39 -21.46 -13.42
CA VAL A 373 -22.63 -21.25 -14.16
C VAL A 373 -23.78 -21.21 -13.17
N ILE A 374 -24.41 -20.04 -13.02
CA ILE A 374 -25.58 -19.87 -12.16
C ILE A 374 -26.75 -19.37 -13.01
N LYS A 375 -27.79 -20.20 -13.06
CA LYS A 375 -29.00 -19.99 -13.83
C LYS A 375 -30.22 -19.78 -12.94
N GLY A 376 -31.26 -19.24 -13.56
CA GLY A 376 -32.52 -18.91 -12.91
C GLY A 376 -32.51 -17.54 -12.22
N TRP A 377 -33.70 -16.97 -12.05
CA TRP A 377 -33.85 -15.60 -11.54
C TRP A 377 -33.59 -15.56 -10.03
N ARG A 378 -32.35 -15.21 -9.63
CA ARG A 378 -31.89 -15.28 -8.24
C ARG A 378 -31.29 -13.98 -7.75
N HIS A 379 -31.45 -13.73 -6.46
CA HIS A 379 -30.79 -12.65 -5.74
C HIS A 379 -29.64 -13.24 -4.93
N ILE A 380 -28.40 -12.95 -5.33
CA ILE A 380 -27.20 -13.52 -4.71
C ILE A 380 -26.37 -12.40 -4.11
N THR A 381 -25.91 -12.58 -2.88
CA THR A 381 -24.90 -11.73 -2.25
C THR A 381 -23.66 -12.57 -2.00
N GLY A 382 -22.47 -12.14 -2.45
CA GLY A 382 -21.30 -12.98 -2.30
C GLY A 382 -20.11 -12.72 -3.22
N VAL A 383 -19.31 -13.76 -3.42
CA VAL A 383 -18.06 -13.72 -4.18
C VAL A 383 -18.00 -14.91 -5.12
N LEU A 384 -17.73 -14.65 -6.40
CA LEU A 384 -17.49 -15.67 -7.42
C LEU A 384 -16.07 -15.51 -7.95
N ILE A 385 -15.25 -16.55 -7.82
CA ILE A 385 -13.85 -16.53 -8.28
C ILE A 385 -13.56 -17.74 -9.16
N ALA A 386 -13.15 -17.50 -10.40
CA ALA A 386 -12.83 -18.51 -11.40
C ALA A 386 -11.52 -18.13 -12.15
N PRO A 387 -10.33 -18.34 -11.55
CA PRO A 387 -9.09 -17.85 -12.15
C PRO A 387 -8.75 -18.52 -13.49
N ASN A 388 -9.25 -19.73 -13.73
CA ASN A 388 -9.00 -20.49 -14.97
C ASN A 388 -10.28 -20.77 -15.77
N GLY A 389 -11.37 -20.08 -15.48
CA GLY A 389 -12.65 -20.27 -16.16
C GLY A 389 -13.43 -18.97 -16.27
N SER A 390 -14.67 -19.10 -16.75
CA SER A 390 -15.63 -18.03 -16.95
C SER A 390 -16.73 -18.05 -15.89
N VAL A 391 -17.37 -16.90 -15.67
CA VAL A 391 -18.56 -16.79 -14.82
C VAL A 391 -19.77 -16.45 -15.70
N PHE A 392 -20.79 -17.32 -15.67
CA PHE A 392 -22.05 -17.13 -16.34
C PHE A 392 -23.17 -16.92 -15.32
N LEU A 393 -23.93 -15.83 -15.47
CA LEU A 393 -25.08 -15.50 -14.63
C LEU A 393 -26.34 -15.22 -15.47
N GLU A 394 -27.48 -15.81 -15.11
CA GLU A 394 -28.75 -15.61 -15.80
C GLU A 394 -29.79 -14.84 -14.94
N GLY A 395 -30.03 -13.57 -15.24
CA GLY A 395 -31.08 -12.77 -14.60
C GLY A 395 -30.91 -12.51 -13.09
N GLY A 396 -31.88 -11.82 -12.48
CA GLY A 396 -31.99 -11.69 -11.02
C GLY A 396 -31.35 -10.43 -10.42
N SER A 397 -30.39 -10.56 -9.50
CA SER A 397 -29.49 -9.49 -9.06
C SER A 397 -28.27 -10.10 -8.36
N PHE A 398 -27.10 -9.51 -8.53
CA PHE A 398 -25.91 -9.93 -7.80
C PHE A 398 -25.32 -8.75 -7.00
N THR A 399 -25.02 -8.97 -5.72
CA THR A 399 -24.35 -7.99 -4.86
C THR A 399 -23.04 -8.57 -4.34
N GLY A 400 -21.89 -8.07 -4.79
CA GLY A 400 -20.66 -8.80 -4.50
C GLY A 400 -19.47 -8.48 -5.37
N ILE A 401 -18.63 -9.50 -5.59
CA ILE A 401 -17.41 -9.45 -6.41
C ILE A 401 -17.37 -10.64 -7.36
N ILE A 402 -16.91 -10.41 -8.60
CA ILE A 402 -16.75 -11.46 -9.60
C ILE A 402 -15.36 -11.34 -10.24
N LEU A 403 -14.50 -12.33 -10.01
CA LEU A 403 -13.14 -12.36 -10.56
C LEU A 403 -12.96 -13.59 -11.43
N SER A 404 -12.73 -13.40 -12.72
CA SER A 404 -12.68 -14.53 -13.66
C SER A 404 -11.82 -14.21 -14.88
N LYS A 405 -10.66 -14.86 -15.03
CA LYS A 405 -9.78 -14.60 -16.19
C LYS A 405 -10.46 -14.98 -17.52
N GLY A 406 -11.33 -15.99 -17.52
CA GLY A 406 -12.13 -16.40 -18.69
C GLY A 406 -13.29 -15.45 -19.05
N GLY A 407 -13.58 -14.45 -18.22
CA GLY A 407 -14.59 -13.42 -18.47
C GLY A 407 -15.92 -13.67 -17.77
N VAL A 408 -16.77 -12.63 -17.80
CA VAL A 408 -18.08 -12.60 -17.16
C VAL A 408 -19.15 -12.41 -18.22
N ILE A 409 -20.10 -13.33 -18.26
CA ILE A 409 -21.21 -13.33 -19.21
C ILE A 409 -22.51 -13.27 -18.43
N THR A 410 -23.35 -12.32 -18.79
CA THR A 410 -24.73 -12.27 -18.30
C THR A 410 -25.74 -12.48 -19.41
N GLU A 411 -26.86 -13.10 -19.04
CA GLU A 411 -28.03 -13.25 -19.89
C GLU A 411 -29.30 -12.78 -19.20
N ARG A 412 -30.30 -12.46 -20.02
CA ARG A 412 -31.56 -11.78 -19.65
C ARG A 412 -31.32 -10.35 -19.15
N GLY A 413 -32.23 -9.43 -19.49
CA GLY A 413 -32.10 -8.02 -19.10
C GLY A 413 -32.87 -7.66 -17.84
N GLY A 414 -32.76 -6.39 -17.41
CA GLY A 414 -33.59 -5.85 -16.34
C GLY A 414 -33.06 -6.01 -14.92
N TRP A 415 -31.77 -6.28 -14.74
CA TRP A 415 -31.16 -6.53 -13.43
C TRP A 415 -29.82 -5.84 -13.22
N ASP A 416 -29.42 -5.72 -11.95
CA ASP A 416 -28.24 -4.94 -11.55
C ASP A 416 -27.14 -5.82 -10.94
N LEU A 417 -25.90 -5.42 -11.22
CA LEU A 417 -24.71 -5.83 -10.49
C LEU A 417 -24.38 -4.72 -9.48
N ASN A 418 -24.44 -5.03 -8.19
CA ASN A 418 -24.13 -4.10 -7.10
C ASN A 418 -22.82 -4.50 -6.45
N MET A 419 -21.75 -3.85 -6.86
CA MET A 419 -20.41 -4.26 -6.51
C MET A 419 -20.02 -3.83 -5.09
N LYS A 420 -19.20 -4.66 -4.47
CA LYS A 420 -18.73 -4.53 -3.09
C LYS A 420 -17.20 -4.65 -3.03
N GLN A 421 -16.60 -4.12 -1.97
CA GLN A 421 -15.15 -4.17 -1.81
C GLN A 421 -14.71 -5.55 -1.32
N LEU A 422 -13.51 -5.98 -1.69
CA LEU A 422 -12.99 -7.29 -1.28
C LEU A 422 -12.88 -7.43 0.25
N SER A 423 -12.60 -6.31 0.91
CA SER A 423 -12.60 -6.17 2.37
C SER A 423 -13.96 -6.41 3.04
N ASP A 424 -15.06 -6.35 2.30
CA ASP A 424 -16.39 -6.68 2.83
C ASP A 424 -16.54 -8.19 3.05
N PHE A 425 -15.71 -9.01 2.39
CA PHE A 425 -15.79 -10.48 2.42
C PHE A 425 -14.55 -11.15 3.00
N PHE A 426 -13.37 -10.55 2.84
CA PHE A 426 -12.09 -11.15 3.22
C PHE A 426 -11.16 -10.15 3.90
N THR A 427 -10.24 -10.69 4.67
CA THR A 427 -8.99 -10.07 5.13
C THR A 427 -7.82 -10.65 4.33
N GLU A 428 -6.62 -10.11 4.50
CA GLU A 428 -5.40 -10.65 3.87
C GLU A 428 -5.24 -12.16 4.15
N ASP A 429 -5.39 -12.58 5.41
CA ASP A 429 -5.27 -13.98 5.83
C ASP A 429 -6.37 -14.91 5.30
N THR A 430 -7.55 -14.35 4.96
CA THR A 430 -8.72 -15.13 4.55
C THR A 430 -9.00 -15.05 3.05
N LEU A 431 -8.13 -14.36 2.30
CA LEU A 431 -8.25 -14.24 0.85
C LEU A 431 -8.05 -15.63 0.19
N PRO A 432 -9.05 -16.12 -0.58
CA PRO A 432 -9.01 -17.46 -1.18
C PRO A 432 -8.11 -17.59 -2.40
N VAL A 433 -7.29 -16.58 -2.71
CA VAL A 433 -6.37 -16.59 -3.85
C VAL A 433 -5.02 -16.05 -3.41
N THR A 434 -3.97 -16.45 -4.14
CA THR A 434 -2.68 -15.78 -4.12
C THR A 434 -2.64 -14.77 -5.26
N VAL A 435 -1.85 -13.70 -5.09
CA VAL A 435 -1.70 -12.65 -6.10
C VAL A 435 -0.21 -12.51 -6.35
N SER A 436 0.19 -12.75 -7.59
CA SER A 436 1.59 -12.75 -7.99
C SER A 436 1.88 -11.47 -8.78
N LYS A 437 3.06 -10.87 -8.59
CA LYS A 437 3.55 -9.87 -9.53
C LYS A 437 3.84 -10.56 -10.87
N HIS A 438 3.52 -9.89 -11.98
CA HIS A 438 4.11 -10.23 -13.28
C HIS A 438 5.62 -9.98 -13.20
N ARG A 439 6.38 -10.99 -12.79
CA ARG A 439 7.84 -11.04 -12.97
C ARG A 439 8.11 -11.75 -14.28
N GLU A 440 8.87 -11.10 -15.17
CA GLU A 440 9.65 -11.86 -16.14
C GLU A 440 10.41 -12.93 -15.37
N ILE A 441 10.22 -14.18 -15.82
CA ILE A 441 10.75 -15.37 -15.17
C ILE A 441 12.27 -15.28 -15.17
N ASP A 442 12.85 -15.03 -13.99
CA ASP A 442 14.16 -15.54 -13.65
C ASP A 442 14.02 -16.46 -12.44
N ALA A 443 14.59 -17.65 -12.61
CA ALA A 443 14.32 -18.83 -11.82
C ALA A 443 14.72 -18.71 -10.34
N GLY A 444 13.84 -19.23 -9.48
CA GLY A 444 14.20 -19.82 -8.18
C GLY A 444 14.05 -18.91 -6.98
N GLY A 445 12.99 -19.14 -6.19
CA GLY A 445 12.88 -18.66 -4.82
C GLY A 445 11.56 -19.08 -4.19
N GLU A 446 11.62 -19.90 -3.13
CA GLU A 446 10.47 -20.26 -2.29
C GLU A 446 9.85 -19.00 -1.68
N GLU A 447 8.55 -18.80 -1.91
CA GLU A 447 7.75 -17.79 -1.21
C GLU A 447 7.41 -18.30 0.21
N THR A 448 7.91 -17.61 1.22
CA THR A 448 7.50 -17.78 2.61
C THR A 448 6.69 -16.58 3.08
N ASP A 449 5.50 -16.86 3.61
CA ASP A 449 4.58 -16.05 4.39
C ASP A 449 5.08 -14.66 4.87
N THR A 450 4.34 -13.61 4.47
CA THR A 450 4.58 -12.21 4.83
C THR A 450 4.06 -11.88 6.23
N ASN A 451 4.86 -12.19 7.25
CA ASN A 451 4.70 -11.58 8.57
C ASN A 451 5.18 -10.11 8.56
N GLU A 452 4.51 -9.22 9.30
CA GLU A 452 4.92 -7.82 9.54
C GLU A 452 6.39 -7.68 9.99
N GLN A 453 6.95 -8.75 10.57
CA GLN A 453 8.34 -8.80 11.04
C GLN A 453 9.41 -8.74 9.93
N ASN A 454 9.04 -8.92 8.65
CA ASN A 454 10.02 -8.93 7.54
C ASN A 454 10.18 -7.59 6.81
N ARG A 455 9.39 -6.56 7.15
CA ARG A 455 9.43 -5.25 6.47
C ARG A 455 10.65 -4.40 6.85
N VAL A 456 11.13 -4.51 8.10
CA VAL A 456 12.31 -3.80 8.59
C VAL A 456 13.21 -4.76 9.38
N ILE A 457 14.36 -5.11 8.78
CA ILE A 457 15.31 -6.07 9.31
C ILE A 457 16.54 -5.32 9.85
N ILE A 458 16.97 -5.64 11.08
CA ILE A 458 18.23 -5.12 11.62
C ILE A 458 19.38 -5.92 11.02
N LYS A 459 20.08 -5.32 10.06
CA LYS A 459 21.20 -5.94 9.33
C LYS A 459 22.49 -5.95 10.15
N SER A 460 22.71 -4.91 10.96
CA SER A 460 23.80 -4.84 11.91
C SER A 460 23.29 -4.35 13.26
N PRO A 461 23.63 -5.01 14.39
CA PRO A 461 23.30 -4.50 15.70
C PRO A 461 23.99 -3.15 15.98
N VAL A 462 23.57 -2.48 17.04
CA VAL A 462 24.15 -1.20 17.48
C VAL A 462 25.64 -1.40 17.78
N GLN A 463 26.49 -0.62 17.13
CA GLN A 463 27.95 -0.65 17.30
C GLN A 463 28.50 0.77 17.51
N GLU A 464 29.50 0.92 18.37
CA GLU A 464 30.19 2.19 18.55
C GLU A 464 31.01 2.54 17.29
N LYS A 465 30.99 3.82 16.92
CA LYS A 465 31.66 4.34 15.71
C LYS A 465 33.15 4.59 15.92
#